data_AF-A0A6J6WNZ6-F1
#
_entry.id   AF-A0A6J6WNZ6-F1
#
_cell.length_a   1.000
_cell.length_b   1.000
_cell.length_c   1.000
_cell.angle_alpha   90.00
_cell.angle_beta   90.00
_cell.angle_gamma   90.00
#
_symmetry.space_group_name_H-M   'P 1'
#
loop_
_entity.id
_entity.type
_entity.pdbx_description
1 polymer ?
#
loop_
_entity_poly.entity_id
_entity_poly.type
_entity_poly.pdbx_seq_one_letter_code
_entity_poly.pdbx_strand_id
1 'polypeptide(L)'
;MTGSIAEAVLIAQVLASVGMFGVIWTIQLVHYPLMAHIPATAFVAYERRHTKAIALIVGPLMAIEGLCVLVVFFARPSGIPFWLSLIGGIAEAVAIGTTAFVSAPLHGRLENGFDAALLSRLILTNWIRTIAWTARGIIAVAMLVLFL
;
A
#
# COMPACT_ATOMS: atom_id res chain seq x y z
N MET A 1 -9.41 -7.85 -22.04
CA MET A 1 -10.36 -8.79 -21.44
C MET A 1 -11.77 -8.22 -21.49
N THR A 2 -12.80 -9.06 -21.45
CA THR A 2 -14.23 -8.65 -21.51
C THR A 2 -15.06 -9.52 -20.57
N GLY A 3 -16.29 -9.10 -20.28
CA GLY A 3 -17.26 -9.87 -19.50
C GLY A 3 -16.85 -10.09 -18.03
N SER A 4 -17.33 -11.17 -17.44
CA SER A 4 -17.22 -11.44 -15.99
C SER A 4 -15.79 -11.55 -15.46
N ILE A 5 -14.83 -11.98 -16.31
CA ILE A 5 -13.41 -12.05 -15.90
C ILE A 5 -12.85 -10.65 -15.67
N ALA A 6 -13.20 -9.69 -16.54
CA ALA A 6 -12.77 -8.31 -16.42
C ALA A 6 -13.35 -7.66 -15.15
N GLU A 7 -14.63 -7.90 -14.87
CA GLU A 7 -15.30 -7.45 -13.64
C GLU A 7 -14.61 -8.01 -12.41
N ALA A 8 -14.35 -9.32 -12.37
CA ALA A 8 -13.71 -9.96 -11.22
C ALA A 8 -12.32 -9.36 -10.93
N VAL A 9 -11.51 -9.13 -11.96
CA VAL A 9 -10.18 -8.50 -11.82
C VAL A 9 -10.30 -7.07 -11.30
N LEU A 10 -11.21 -6.26 -11.86
CA LEU A 10 -11.39 -4.87 -11.45
C LEU A 10 -11.96 -4.75 -10.03
N ILE A 11 -12.88 -5.64 -9.64
CA ILE A 11 -13.41 -5.70 -8.27
C ILE A 11 -12.30 -6.08 -7.29
N ALA A 12 -11.52 -7.13 -7.59
CA ALA A 12 -10.39 -7.53 -6.75
C ALA A 12 -9.37 -6.38 -6.59
N GLN A 13 -9.09 -5.68 -7.69
CA GLN A 13 -8.22 -4.50 -7.68
C GLN A 13 -8.77 -3.38 -6.79
N VAL A 14 -10.06 -3.06 -6.89
CA VAL A 14 -10.70 -2.04 -6.05
C VAL A 14 -10.66 -2.44 -4.58
N LEU A 15 -11.01 -3.68 -4.24
CA LEU A 15 -10.99 -4.17 -2.86
C LEU A 15 -9.59 -4.06 -2.24
N ALA A 16 -8.56 -4.45 -3.00
CA ALA A 16 -7.18 -4.39 -2.54
C ALA A 16 -6.68 -2.94 -2.40
N SER A 17 -6.89 -2.09 -3.41
CA SER A 17 -6.43 -0.70 -3.39
C SER A 17 -7.16 0.16 -2.35
N VAL A 18 -8.48 0.00 -2.19
CA VAL A 18 -9.25 0.70 -1.14
C VAL A 18 -8.87 0.17 0.25
N GLY A 19 -8.62 -1.14 0.37
CA GLY A 19 -8.07 -1.72 1.58
C GLY A 19 -6.73 -1.10 1.98
N MET A 20 -5.79 -0.99 1.03
CA MET A 20 -4.49 -0.35 1.27
C MET A 20 -4.61 1.15 1.56
N PHE A 21 -5.54 1.85 0.90
CA PHE A 21 -5.88 3.24 1.24
C PHE A 21 -6.31 3.35 2.71
N GLY A 22 -7.24 2.52 3.17
CA GLY A 22 -7.69 2.54 4.56
C GLY A 22 -6.57 2.23 5.55
N VAL A 23 -5.76 1.20 5.25
CA VAL A 23 -4.62 0.81 6.09
C VAL A 23 -3.58 1.93 6.15
N ILE A 24 -3.16 2.50 5.02
CA ILE A 24 -2.05 3.45 5.01
C ILE A 24 -2.41 4.77 5.72
N TRP A 25 -3.66 5.23 5.60
CA TRP A 25 -4.13 6.41 6.33
C TRP A 25 -4.22 6.15 7.83
N THR A 26 -4.68 4.96 8.24
CA THR A 26 -4.67 4.54 9.66
C THR A 26 -3.25 4.53 10.20
N ILE A 27 -2.30 3.98 9.42
CA ILE A 27 -0.89 3.94 9.79
C ILE A 27 -0.30 5.35 9.91
N GLN A 28 -0.55 6.22 8.92
CA GLN A 28 0.03 7.55 8.83
C GLN A 28 -0.46 8.49 9.94
N LEU A 29 -1.78 8.52 10.17
CA LEU A 29 -2.40 9.51 11.06
C LEU A 29 -2.52 9.04 12.50
N VAL A 30 -2.63 7.73 12.73
CA VAL A 30 -2.92 7.18 14.05
C VAL A 30 -1.74 6.34 14.53
N HIS A 31 -1.39 5.29 13.79
CA HIS A 31 -0.49 4.27 14.30
C HIS A 31 0.94 4.78 14.52
N TYR A 32 1.56 5.40 13.51
CA TYR A 32 2.93 5.90 13.66
C TYR A 32 3.06 7.06 14.66
N PRO A 33 2.15 8.04 14.73
CA PRO A 33 2.20 9.05 15.80
C PRO A 33 2.11 8.43 17.21
N LEU A 34 1.29 7.40 17.39
CA LEU A 34 1.19 6.68 18.67
C LEU A 34 2.46 5.89 19.00
N MET A 35 3.22 5.41 18.01
CA MET A 35 4.51 4.74 18.25
C MET A 35 5.52 5.62 19.00
N ALA A 36 5.46 6.94 18.81
CA ALA A 36 6.34 7.88 19.52
C ALA A 36 6.08 7.93 21.04
N HIS A 37 4.96 7.38 21.50
CA HIS A 37 4.56 7.36 22.91
C HIS A 37 4.88 6.03 23.59
N ILE A 38 5.43 5.06 22.87
CA ILE A 38 5.83 3.76 23.45
C ILE A 38 7.13 3.96 24.24
N PRO A 39 7.20 3.53 25.52
CA PRO A 39 8.43 3.61 26.30
C PRO A 39 9.58 2.86 25.62
N ALA A 40 10.79 3.43 25.65
CA ALA A 40 11.97 2.85 25.00
C ALA A 40 12.26 1.41 25.47
N THR A 41 11.95 1.09 26.73
CA THR A 41 12.10 -0.26 27.32
C THR A 41 11.17 -1.31 26.70
N ALA A 42 10.04 -0.90 26.12
CA ALA A 42 9.06 -1.77 25.49
C ALA A 42 9.07 -1.70 23.95
N PHE A 43 9.73 -0.69 23.38
CA PHE A 43 9.66 -0.37 21.95
C PHE A 43 10.08 -1.52 21.04
N VAL A 44 11.20 -2.19 21.31
CA VAL A 44 11.69 -3.30 20.47
C VAL A 44 10.70 -4.47 20.42
N ALA A 45 10.11 -4.82 21.55
CA ALA A 45 9.12 -5.89 21.63
C ALA A 45 7.83 -5.51 20.87
N TYR A 46 7.38 -4.26 21.03
CA TYR A 46 6.27 -3.70 20.28
C TYR A 46 6.55 -3.72 18.77
N GLU A 47 7.69 -3.22 18.33
CA GLU A 47 8.01 -3.04 16.91
C GLU A 47 8.06 -4.37 16.18
N ARG A 48 8.77 -5.37 16.73
CA ARG A 48 8.83 -6.73 16.18
C ARG A 48 7.46 -7.40 16.09
N ARG A 49 6.54 -7.07 17.00
CA ARG A 49 5.17 -7.57 16.97
C ARG A 49 4.35 -6.84 15.92
N HIS A 50 4.50 -5.52 15.83
CA HIS A 50 3.84 -4.66 14.86
C HIS A 50 4.20 -5.07 13.43
N THR A 51 5.49 -5.18 13.09
CA THR A 51 5.98 -5.52 11.75
C THR A 51 5.45 -6.87 11.26
N LYS A 52 5.42 -7.88 12.13
CA LYS A 52 4.83 -9.20 11.83
C LYS A 52 3.32 -9.14 11.63
N ALA A 53 2.61 -8.43 12.52
CA ALA A 53 1.16 -8.34 12.47
C ALA A 53 0.67 -7.57 11.24
N ILE A 54 1.32 -6.44 10.92
CA ILE A 54 0.93 -5.61 9.79
C ILE A 54 1.20 -6.32 8.46
N ALA A 55 2.28 -7.12 8.36
CA ALA A 55 2.60 -7.90 7.17
C ALA A 55 1.48 -8.88 6.77
N LEU A 56 0.75 -9.45 7.74
CA LEU A 56 -0.39 -10.32 7.47
C LEU A 56 -1.58 -9.60 6.85
N ILE A 57 -1.67 -8.28 7.03
CA ILE A 57 -2.74 -7.44 6.47
C ILE A 57 -2.29 -6.87 5.12
N VAL A 58 -1.13 -6.20 5.08
CA VAL A 58 -0.66 -5.51 3.88
C VAL A 58 -0.16 -6.49 2.81
N GLY A 59 0.44 -7.62 3.20
CA GLY A 59 1.00 -8.59 2.26
C GLY A 59 -0.04 -9.14 1.27
N PRO A 60 -1.18 -9.68 1.74
CA PRO A 60 -2.24 -10.14 0.85
C PRO A 60 -2.82 -9.04 -0.04
N LEU A 61 -3.07 -7.84 0.51
CA LEU A 61 -3.61 -6.72 -0.27
C LEU A 61 -2.63 -6.28 -1.38
N MET A 62 -1.35 -6.11 -1.05
CA MET A 62 -0.31 -5.75 -2.01
C MET A 62 -0.10 -6.84 -3.07
N ALA A 63 -0.21 -8.13 -2.69
CA ALA A 63 -0.11 -9.23 -3.65
C ALA A 63 -1.27 -9.23 -4.64
N ILE A 64 -2.50 -8.97 -4.17
CA ILE A 64 -3.68 -8.84 -5.03
C ILE A 64 -3.52 -7.63 -5.96
N GLU A 65 -3.11 -6.46 -5.45
CA GLU A 65 -2.85 -5.28 -6.27
C GLU A 65 -1.83 -5.59 -7.38
N GLY A 66 -0.69 -6.17 -7.01
CA GLY A 66 0.40 -6.50 -7.95
C GLY A 66 -0.05 -7.45 -9.04
N LEU A 67 -0.81 -8.49 -8.67
CA LEU A 67 -1.35 -9.43 -9.66
C LEU A 67 -2.37 -8.75 -10.57
N CYS A 68 -3.28 -7.94 -10.03
CA CYS A 68 -4.27 -7.22 -10.82
C CYS A 68 -3.62 -6.24 -11.80
N VAL A 69 -2.58 -5.51 -11.40
CA VAL A 69 -1.84 -4.62 -12.30
C VAL A 69 -1.21 -5.38 -13.45
N LEU A 70 -0.56 -6.51 -13.19
CA LEU A 70 0.02 -7.33 -14.25
C LEU A 70 -1.06 -7.82 -15.22
N VAL A 71 -2.17 -8.34 -14.69
CA VAL A 71 -3.29 -8.83 -15.51
C VAL A 71 -3.92 -7.72 -16.34
N VAL A 72 -4.17 -6.55 -15.75
CA VAL A 72 -4.70 -5.37 -16.46
C VAL A 72 -3.71 -4.83 -17.49
N PHE A 73 -2.42 -4.86 -17.21
CA PHE A 73 -1.40 -4.35 -18.14
C PHE A 73 -1.31 -5.22 -19.39
N PHE A 74 -1.26 -6.55 -19.24
CA PHE A 74 -1.13 -7.49 -20.36
C PHE A 74 -2.46 -7.83 -21.04
N ALA A 75 -3.59 -7.76 -20.33
CA ALA A 75 -4.89 -8.16 -20.83
C ALA A 75 -5.98 -7.12 -20.61
N ARG A 76 -5.64 -5.82 -20.69
CA ARG A 76 -6.49 -4.64 -20.42
C ARG A 76 -7.99 -4.82 -20.72
N PRO A 77 -8.89 -4.50 -19.78
CA PRO A 77 -10.32 -4.54 -20.04
C PRO A 77 -10.73 -3.57 -21.16
N SER A 78 -11.68 -3.97 -22.01
CA SER A 78 -12.25 -3.07 -23.02
C SER A 78 -12.84 -1.82 -22.37
N GLY A 79 -12.64 -0.66 -22.98
CA GLY A 79 -13.16 0.63 -22.45
C GLY A 79 -12.20 1.35 -21.49
N ILE A 80 -11.25 0.64 -20.85
CA ILE A 80 -10.26 1.27 -19.97
C ILE A 80 -9.14 1.88 -20.78
N PRO A 81 -8.86 3.19 -20.71
CA PRO A 81 -7.75 3.79 -21.45
C PRO A 81 -6.38 3.29 -20.95
N PHE A 82 -5.42 3.09 -21.85
CA PHE A 82 -4.08 2.61 -21.49
C PHE A 82 -3.37 3.52 -20.49
N TRP A 83 -3.50 4.84 -20.64
CA TRP A 83 -2.88 5.79 -19.73
C TRP A 83 -3.36 5.61 -18.29
N LEU A 84 -4.61 5.21 -18.07
CA LEU A 84 -5.18 4.99 -16.74
C LEU A 84 -4.56 3.76 -16.07
N SER A 85 -4.41 2.67 -16.83
CA SER A 85 -3.66 1.48 -16.41
C SER A 85 -2.20 1.80 -16.08
N LEU A 86 -1.54 2.62 -16.92
CA LEU A 86 -0.14 3.00 -16.75
C LEU A 86 0.08 3.84 -15.49
N ILE A 87 -0.71 4.91 -15.27
CA ILE A 87 -0.56 5.74 -14.07
C ILE A 87 -0.91 4.98 -12.80
N GLY A 88 -1.88 4.05 -12.87
CA GLY A 88 -2.20 3.13 -11.77
C GLY A 88 -1.02 2.24 -11.41
N GLY A 89 -0.41 1.61 -12.43
CA GLY A 89 0.79 0.80 -12.24
C GLY A 89 1.98 1.60 -11.69
N ILE A 90 2.18 2.85 -12.13
CA ILE A 90 3.23 3.73 -11.58
C ILE A 90 2.96 4.06 -10.12
N ALA A 91 1.74 4.44 -9.76
CA ALA A 91 1.38 4.74 -8.37
C ALA A 91 1.63 3.53 -7.46
N GLU A 92 1.27 2.34 -7.94
CA GLU A 92 1.51 1.09 -7.22
C GLU A 92 3.00 0.76 -7.09
N ALA A 93 3.78 0.91 -8.17
CA ALA A 93 5.22 0.72 -8.13
C ALA A 93 5.90 1.68 -7.15
N VAL A 94 5.44 2.93 -7.05
CA VAL A 94 5.92 3.90 -6.05
C VAL A 94 5.56 3.44 -4.63
N ALA A 95 4.33 2.98 -4.40
CA ALA A 95 3.90 2.51 -3.08
C ALA A 95 4.69 1.26 -2.63
N ILE A 96 4.78 0.24 -3.48
CA ILE A 96 5.51 -1.00 -3.21
C ILE A 96 7.01 -0.73 -3.12
N GLY A 97 7.58 0.08 -4.02
CA GLY A 97 8.99 0.45 -4.01
C GLY A 97 9.38 1.19 -2.73
N THR A 98 8.57 2.16 -2.30
CA THR A 98 8.81 2.85 -1.01
C THR A 98 8.70 1.87 0.16
N THR A 99 7.77 0.92 0.10
CA THR A 99 7.63 -0.12 1.13
C THR A 99 8.91 -0.96 1.22
N ALA A 100 9.38 -1.50 0.10
CA ALA A 100 10.50 -2.44 0.05
C ALA A 100 11.86 -1.78 0.33
N PHE A 101 12.10 -0.60 -0.24
CA PHE A 101 13.43 0.03 -0.21
C PHE A 101 13.59 1.11 0.88
N VAL A 102 12.49 1.59 1.47
CA VAL A 102 12.53 2.63 2.51
C VAL A 102 11.90 2.16 3.81
N SER A 103 10.61 1.80 3.80
CA SER A 103 9.89 1.47 5.04
C SER A 103 10.41 0.19 5.69
N ALA A 104 10.59 -0.90 4.94
CA ALA A 104 11.06 -2.17 5.49
C ALA A 104 12.47 -2.08 6.10
N PRO A 105 13.48 -1.44 5.46
CA PRO A 105 14.77 -1.18 6.10
C PRO A 105 14.69 -0.31 7.36
N LEU A 106 13.81 0.70 7.39
CA LEU A 106 13.63 1.55 8.57
C LEU A 106 13.03 0.75 9.74
N HIS A 107 11.99 -0.04 9.49
CA HIS A 107 11.43 -0.96 10.48
C HIS A 107 12.48 -1.95 10.99
N GLY A 108 13.27 -2.56 10.10
CA GLY A 108 14.33 -3.49 10.50
C GLY A 108 15.40 -2.85 11.40
N ARG A 109 15.66 -1.55 11.26
CA ARG A 109 16.54 -0.81 12.20
C ARG A 109 15.84 -0.53 13.53
N LEU A 110 14.58 -0.12 13.51
CA LEU A 110 13.76 0.14 14.70
C LEU A 110 13.51 -1.12 15.54
N GLU A 111 13.52 -2.30 14.91
CA GLU A 111 13.47 -3.61 15.60
C GLU A 111 14.70 -3.93 16.46
N ASN A 112 15.76 -3.10 16.38
CA ASN A 112 16.98 -3.23 17.19
C ASN A 112 17.11 -2.17 18.29
N GLY A 113 16.23 -1.16 18.30
CA GLY A 113 16.25 -0.12 19.32
C GLY A 113 15.38 1.08 18.92
N PHE A 114 14.90 1.80 19.93
CA PHE A 114 14.22 3.08 19.69
C PHE A 114 15.21 4.12 19.17
N ASP A 115 14.86 4.75 18.06
CA ASP A 115 15.59 5.87 17.47
C ASP A 115 14.56 6.89 16.93
N ALA A 116 14.49 8.05 17.58
CA ALA A 116 13.53 9.10 17.24
C ALA A 116 13.74 9.67 15.82
N ALA A 117 14.99 9.72 15.34
CA ALA A 117 15.28 10.21 14.00
C ALA A 117 14.83 9.22 12.94
N LEU A 118 15.00 7.91 13.18
CA LEU A 118 14.49 6.86 12.29
C LEU A 118 12.96 6.81 12.28
N LEU A 119 12.32 6.93 13.44
CA LEU A 119 10.86 7.00 13.52
C LEU A 119 10.31 8.23 12.78
N SER A 120 10.93 9.39 12.96
CA SER A 120 10.54 10.61 12.23
C SER A 120 10.70 10.45 10.72
N ARG A 121 11.80 9.84 10.27
CA ARG A 121 12.03 9.52 8.86
C ARG A 121 11.00 8.53 8.32
N LEU A 122 10.62 7.52 9.10
CA LEU A 122 9.58 6.56 8.73
C LEU A 122 8.24 7.27 8.52
N ILE A 123 7.83 8.13 9.46
CA ILE A 123 6.60 8.92 9.37
C ILE A 123 6.61 9.84 8.14
N LEU A 124 7.71 10.56 7.92
CA LEU A 124 7.84 11.50 6.81
C LEU A 124 7.76 10.77 5.46
N THR A 125 8.53 9.69 5.29
CA THR A 125 8.58 8.95 4.03
C THR A 125 7.32 8.13 3.76
N ASN A 126 6.51 7.82 4.78
CA ASN A 126 5.24 7.13 4.60
C ASN A 126 4.16 7.99 3.91
N TRP A 127 4.32 9.33 3.89
CA TRP A 127 3.46 10.19 3.06
C TRP A 127 3.54 9.86 1.57
N ILE A 128 4.70 9.41 1.08
CA ILE A 128 4.87 8.97 -0.32
C ILE A 128 3.90 7.81 -0.61
N ARG A 129 3.87 6.80 0.28
CA ARG A 129 2.97 5.65 0.19
C ARG A 129 1.51 6.05 0.37
N THR A 130 1.23 6.99 1.27
CA THR A 130 -0.12 7.49 1.55
C THR A 130 -0.72 8.15 0.31
N ILE A 131 0.04 9.03 -0.35
CA ILE A 131 -0.37 9.69 -1.59
C ILE A 131 -0.51 8.65 -2.71
N ALA A 132 0.46 7.76 -2.85
CA ALA A 132 0.48 6.73 -3.90
C ALA A 132 -0.73 5.79 -3.80
N TRP A 133 -1.03 5.21 -2.63
CA TRP A 133 -2.21 4.36 -2.45
C TRP A 133 -3.53 5.11 -2.52
N THR A 134 -3.56 6.40 -2.17
CA THR A 134 -4.74 7.25 -2.38
C THR A 134 -5.03 7.41 -3.86
N ALA A 135 -4.03 7.80 -4.65
CA ALA A 135 -4.16 7.90 -6.10
C ALA A 135 -4.54 6.54 -6.70
N ARG A 136 -3.92 5.46 -6.23
CA ARG A 136 -4.16 4.10 -6.70
C ARG A 136 -5.60 3.64 -6.46
N GLY A 137 -6.17 3.93 -5.29
CA GLY A 137 -7.57 3.65 -4.96
C GLY A 137 -8.54 4.40 -5.87
N ILE A 138 -8.30 5.70 -6.09
CA ILE A 138 -9.10 6.52 -7.02
C ILE A 138 -9.05 5.96 -8.43
N ILE A 139 -7.86 5.60 -8.92
CA ILE A 139 -7.66 5.01 -10.25
C ILE A 139 -8.38 3.66 -10.36
N ALA A 140 -8.30 2.80 -9.34
CA ALA A 140 -8.99 1.52 -9.32
C ALA A 140 -10.52 1.69 -9.47
N VAL A 141 -11.09 2.62 -8.70
CA VAL A 141 -12.53 2.91 -8.74
C VAL A 141 -12.91 3.51 -10.09
N ALA A 142 -12.14 4.46 -10.61
CA ALA A 142 -12.37 5.04 -11.93
C ALA A 142 -12.34 3.98 -13.04
N MET A 143 -11.40 3.04 -12.98
CA MET A 143 -11.36 1.92 -13.92
C MET A 143 -12.60 1.05 -13.81
N LEU A 144 -13.03 0.67 -12.60
CA LEU A 144 -14.25 -0.13 -12.44
C LEU A 144 -15.48 0.60 -12.99
N VAL A 145 -15.64 1.89 -12.67
CA VAL A 145 -16.77 2.70 -13.16
C VAL A 145 -16.77 2.89 -14.68
N LEU A 146 -15.60 3.02 -15.31
CA LEU A 146 -15.49 3.12 -16.77
C LEU A 146 -15.76 1.79 -17.50
N PHE A 147 -15.62 0.67 -16.79
CA PHE A 147 -15.85 -0.66 -17.36
C PHE A 147 -17.33 -1.06 -17.32
N LEU A 148 -18.03 -0.69 -16.24
CA LEU A 148 -19.47 -0.92 -16.04
C LEU A 148 -20.31 -0.01 -16.94
#